data_AF-A0AAJ2J1F2-F1
#
_entry.id   AF-A0AAJ2J1F2-F1
#
_cell.length_a   1.000
_cell.length_b   1.000
_cell.length_c   1.000
_cell.angle_alpha   90.00
_cell.angle_beta   90.00
_cell.angle_gamma   90.00
#
_symmetry.space_group_name_H-M   'P 1'
#
loop_
_entity.id
_entity.type
_entity.pdbx_description
1 polymer ?
#
loop_
_entity_poly.entity_id
_entity_poly.type
_entity_poly.pdbx_seq_one_letter_code
_entity_poly.pdbx_strand_id
1 'polypeptide(L)'
;MDIVIPEIAKENAITFGIFLTAALIGVAIKIVRGLIDFYEDVLIKRYFKRLNSLKEHVEVDSTISKYLNSLREYEVFRLASGIRVAPEKAKVLMDIYILGVASNFELKRVSPFLKPENTKILVDVNWIDKLLFTYSFIAAIFLMIAGMLIGFPYFVIGGGAESTTGLFIMVIFVMVAAIVGRDFRTYRILKRVSERLTELDMLINPDEKILWSFDYRSNPS
;
A
#
# COMPACT_ATOMS: atom_id res chain seq x y z
N MET A 1 -4.51 -11.39 50.43
CA MET A 1 -5.08 -10.05 50.16
C MET A 1 -6.20 -10.27 49.17
N ASP A 2 -7.43 -10.30 49.67
CA ASP A 2 -8.61 -10.45 48.82
C ASP A 2 -8.79 -9.17 48.01
N ILE A 3 -8.86 -9.32 46.69
CA ILE A 3 -9.18 -8.21 45.80
C ILE A 3 -10.64 -7.87 46.10
N VAL A 4 -10.84 -6.82 46.88
CA VAL A 4 -12.17 -6.27 47.19
C VAL A 4 -12.73 -5.72 45.89
N ILE A 5 -13.48 -6.55 45.16
CA ILE A 5 -14.24 -6.11 44.00
C ILE A 5 -15.39 -5.25 44.53
N PRO A 6 -15.47 -3.96 44.18
CA PRO A 6 -16.51 -3.07 44.70
C PRO A 6 -17.90 -3.62 44.35
N GLU A 7 -18.82 -3.56 45.32
CA GLU A 7 -20.19 -4.13 45.26
C GLU A 7 -20.97 -3.73 43.99
N ILE A 8 -20.67 -2.54 43.44
CA ILE A 8 -21.18 -1.98 42.19
C ILE A 8 -20.91 -2.88 40.97
N ALA A 9 -19.80 -3.62 40.97
CA ALA A 9 -19.42 -4.51 39.87
C ALA A 9 -20.19 -5.85 39.89
N LYS A 10 -20.84 -6.22 40.99
CA LYS A 10 -21.68 -7.43 41.07
C LYS A 10 -23.12 -7.15 40.66
N GLU A 11 -23.66 -6.00 41.02
CA GLU A 11 -25.07 -5.65 40.76
C GLU A 11 -25.34 -5.22 39.30
N ASN A 12 -24.33 -4.68 38.62
CA ASN A 12 -24.40 -4.23 37.24
C ASN A 12 -23.20 -4.75 36.42
N ALA A 13 -22.86 -6.03 36.58
CA ALA A 13 -21.67 -6.66 35.99
C ALA A 13 -21.55 -6.46 34.46
N ILE A 14 -22.68 -6.48 33.75
CA ILE A 14 -22.74 -6.25 32.30
C ILE A 14 -22.40 -4.80 31.97
N THR A 15 -23.01 -3.84 32.67
CA THR A 15 -22.77 -2.40 32.49
C THR A 15 -21.32 -2.05 32.84
N PHE A 16 -20.81 -2.57 33.96
CA PHE A 16 -19.42 -2.40 34.37
C PHE A 16 -18.45 -3.00 33.34
N GLY A 17 -18.75 -4.21 32.83
CA GLY A 17 -17.98 -4.83 31.75
C GLY A 17 -17.93 -3.98 30.48
N ILE A 18 -19.07 -3.42 30.06
CA ILE A 18 -19.14 -2.50 28.90
C ILE A 18 -18.28 -1.25 29.14
N PHE A 19 -18.41 -0.61 30.30
CA PHE A 19 -17.62 0.59 30.63
C PHE A 19 -16.12 0.30 30.72
N LEU A 20 -15.74 -0.82 31.32
CA LEU A 20 -14.34 -1.25 31.41
C LEU A 20 -13.76 -1.51 30.02
N THR A 21 -14.52 -2.20 29.15
CA THR A 21 -14.10 -2.49 27.78
C THR A 21 -13.97 -1.21 26.96
N ALA A 22 -14.93 -0.29 27.07
CA ALA A 22 -14.87 1.01 26.40
C ALA A 22 -13.69 1.86 26.90
N ALA A 23 -13.39 1.85 28.21
CA ALA A 23 -12.24 2.53 28.78
C ALA A 23 -10.92 1.93 28.28
N LEU A 24 -10.81 0.60 28.22
CA LEU A 24 -9.63 -0.09 27.69
C LEU A 24 -9.42 0.19 26.19
N ILE A 25 -10.48 0.20 25.39
CA ILE A 25 -10.43 0.60 23.97
C ILE A 25 -9.96 2.06 23.86
N GLY A 26 -10.48 2.96 24.70
CA GLY A 26 -10.07 4.37 24.71
C GLY A 26 -8.59 4.55 25.07
N VAL A 27 -8.08 3.81 26.05
CA VAL A 27 -6.65 3.79 26.42
C VAL A 27 -5.81 3.21 25.29
N ALA A 28 -6.23 2.11 24.67
CA ALA A 28 -5.53 1.51 23.53
C ALA A 28 -5.43 2.47 22.35
N ILE A 29 -6.53 3.16 21.99
CA ILE A 29 -6.55 4.18 20.94
C ILE A 29 -5.57 5.32 21.28
N LYS A 30 -5.53 5.80 22.52
CA LYS A 30 -4.58 6.85 22.94
C LYS A 30 -3.13 6.40 22.84
N ILE A 31 -2.81 5.17 23.25
CA ILE A 31 -1.47 4.62 23.14
C ILE A 31 -1.06 4.51 21.67
N VAL A 32 -1.93 3.97 20.82
CA VAL A 32 -1.68 3.86 19.38
C VAL A 32 -1.44 5.23 18.75
N ARG A 33 -2.28 6.23 19.07
CA ARG A 33 -2.08 7.61 18.59
C ARG A 33 -0.74 8.18 19.07
N GLY A 34 -0.41 8.07 20.35
CA GLY A 34 0.86 8.56 20.88
C GLY A 34 2.09 7.89 20.24
N LEU A 35 1.99 6.60 19.92
CA LEU A 35 3.05 5.88 19.18
C LEU A 35 3.18 6.38 17.73
N ILE A 36 2.06 6.67 17.06
CA ILE A 36 2.06 7.25 15.71
C ILE A 36 2.67 8.66 15.74
N ASP A 37 2.24 9.51 16.65
CA ASP A 37 2.72 10.89 16.80
C ASP A 37 4.23 10.90 17.10
N PHE A 38 4.68 10.03 18.01
CA PHE A 38 6.11 9.86 18.31
C PHE A 38 6.90 9.39 17.08
N TYR A 39 6.38 8.41 16.34
CA TYR A 39 7.02 7.90 15.13
C TYR A 39 7.15 8.99 14.05
N GLU A 40 6.09 9.80 13.86
CA GLU A 40 6.10 10.91 12.91
C GLU A 40 7.07 12.03 13.31
N ASP A 41 7.01 12.50 14.55
CA ASP A 41 7.77 13.68 14.96
C ASP A 41 9.24 13.39 15.26
N VAL A 42 9.56 12.21 15.79
CA VAL A 42 10.91 11.86 16.25
C VAL A 42 11.68 11.02 15.24
N LEU A 43 11.02 10.08 14.56
CA LEU A 43 11.73 9.18 13.64
C LEU A 43 11.66 9.65 12.20
N ILE A 44 10.47 10.06 11.74
CA ILE A 44 10.26 10.47 10.36
C ILE A 44 10.86 11.88 10.11
N LYS A 45 10.49 12.89 10.90
CA LYS A 45 10.92 14.29 10.64
C LYS A 45 12.34 14.63 11.10
N ARG A 46 12.98 13.79 11.91
CA ARG A 46 14.30 14.10 12.50
C ARG A 46 15.40 14.30 11.46
N TYR A 47 15.44 13.48 10.42
CA TYR A 47 16.45 13.62 9.37
C TYR A 47 16.25 14.93 8.58
N PHE A 48 15.01 15.27 8.24
CA PHE A 48 14.67 16.55 7.62
C PHE A 48 15.04 17.75 8.49
N LYS A 49 14.76 17.71 9.80
CA LYS A 49 15.16 18.76 10.75
C LYS A 49 16.68 18.96 10.77
N ARG A 50 17.46 17.86 10.76
CA ARG A 50 18.93 17.91 10.70
C ARG A 50 19.45 18.53 9.41
N LEU A 51 18.82 18.22 8.26
CA LEU A 51 19.19 18.83 6.98
C LEU A 51 18.94 20.35 6.98
N ASN A 52 17.80 20.79 7.53
CA ASN A 52 17.49 22.21 7.62
C ASN A 52 18.47 22.96 8.53
N SER A 53 18.84 22.40 9.69
CA SER A 53 19.82 23.04 10.58
C SER A 53 21.23 23.11 9.96
N LEU A 54 21.63 22.11 9.15
CA LEU A 54 22.92 22.12 8.47
C LEU A 54 23.01 23.20 7.39
N LYS A 55 21.89 23.52 6.73
CA LYS A 55 21.84 24.57 5.69
C LYS A 55 22.20 25.96 6.25
N GLU A 56 21.81 26.25 7.49
CA GLU A 56 22.05 27.54 8.14
C GLU A 56 23.54 27.84 8.38
N HIS A 57 24.39 26.80 8.32
CA HIS A 57 25.82 26.89 8.64
C HIS A 57 26.73 26.76 7.40
N VAL A 58 26.14 26.77 6.19
CA VAL A 58 26.86 26.55 4.94
C VAL A 58 26.75 27.80 4.04
N GLU A 59 27.86 28.19 3.44
CA GLU A 59 27.90 29.33 2.50
C GLU A 59 26.92 29.13 1.34
N VAL A 60 26.18 30.20 1.06
CA VAL A 60 25.21 30.28 -0.05
C VAL A 60 25.97 30.03 -1.36
N ASP A 61 25.46 29.10 -2.18
CA ASP A 61 26.02 28.68 -3.48
C ASP A 61 27.27 27.80 -3.51
N SER A 62 27.75 27.34 -2.35
CA SER A 62 28.78 26.30 -2.29
C SER A 62 28.29 24.95 -2.87
N THR A 63 29.21 24.10 -3.34
CA THR A 63 28.93 22.72 -3.76
C THR A 63 28.19 21.93 -2.66
N ILE A 64 28.50 22.21 -1.40
CA ILE A 64 27.86 21.61 -0.23
C ILE A 64 26.41 22.08 -0.09
N SER A 65 26.11 23.36 -0.33
CA SER A 65 24.74 23.87 -0.34
C SER A 65 23.89 23.19 -1.42
N LYS A 66 24.45 22.97 -2.62
CA LYS A 66 23.75 22.28 -3.73
C LYS A 66 23.45 20.82 -3.37
N TYR A 67 24.42 20.13 -2.77
CA TYR A 67 24.24 18.77 -2.26
C TYR A 67 23.16 18.69 -1.17
N LEU A 68 23.20 19.58 -0.16
CA LEU A 68 22.21 19.60 0.92
C LEU A 68 20.80 19.91 0.43
N ASN A 69 20.65 20.82 -0.54
CA ASN A 69 19.34 21.11 -1.14
C ASN A 69 18.76 19.88 -1.86
N SER A 70 19.59 19.16 -2.63
CA SER A 70 19.17 17.91 -3.30
C SER A 70 18.74 16.82 -2.30
N LEU A 71 19.51 16.62 -1.23
CA LEU A 71 19.14 15.69 -0.15
C LEU A 71 17.80 16.07 0.52
N ARG A 72 17.56 17.37 0.69
CA ARG A 72 16.32 17.87 1.28
C ARG A 72 15.12 17.63 0.39
N GLU A 73 15.24 17.90 -0.91
CA GLU A 73 14.16 17.61 -1.89
C GLU A 73 13.83 16.12 -1.93
N TYR A 74 14.86 15.27 -1.92
CA TYR A 74 14.68 13.83 -1.80
C TYR A 74 13.97 13.42 -0.51
N GLU A 75 14.34 14.03 0.62
CA GLU A 75 13.69 13.77 1.89
C GLU A 75 12.22 14.19 1.89
N VAL A 76 11.89 15.35 1.31
CA VAL A 76 10.51 15.80 1.12
C VAL A 76 9.72 14.79 0.28
N PHE A 77 10.29 14.31 -0.81
CA PHE A 77 9.65 13.26 -1.62
C PHE A 77 9.41 11.99 -0.80
N ARG A 78 10.41 11.53 -0.03
CA ARG A 78 10.29 10.34 0.83
C ARG A 78 9.19 10.51 1.87
N LEU A 79 9.08 11.69 2.47
CA LEU A 79 8.05 12.03 3.45
C LEU A 79 6.65 12.08 2.82
N ALA A 80 6.52 12.70 1.65
CA ALA A 80 5.24 12.88 0.98
C ALA A 80 4.72 11.61 0.30
N SER A 81 5.60 10.84 -0.34
CA SER A 81 5.25 9.61 -1.09
C SER A 81 5.33 8.34 -0.23
N GLY A 82 6.12 8.35 0.84
CA GLY A 82 6.47 7.17 1.62
C GLY A 82 7.34 6.16 0.87
N ILE A 83 7.98 6.56 -0.24
CA ILE A 83 8.83 5.72 -1.08
C ILE A 83 10.30 6.00 -0.73
N ARG A 84 11.08 4.93 -0.45
CA ARG A 84 12.52 5.01 -0.15
C ARG A 84 13.32 4.50 -1.34
N VAL A 85 13.96 5.39 -2.10
CA VAL A 85 14.68 5.05 -3.35
C VAL A 85 15.92 5.94 -3.52
N ALA A 86 16.83 5.62 -4.44
CA ALA A 86 17.94 6.53 -4.73
C ALA A 86 17.45 7.90 -5.27
N PRO A 87 18.21 9.00 -5.10
CA PRO A 87 17.81 10.34 -5.57
C PRO A 87 17.44 10.39 -7.05
N GLU A 88 18.18 9.68 -7.91
CA GLU A 88 17.91 9.59 -9.36
C GLU A 88 16.53 8.97 -9.64
N LYS A 89 16.21 7.87 -8.95
CA LYS A 89 14.91 7.22 -9.05
C LYS A 89 13.79 8.08 -8.48
N ALA A 90 14.03 8.79 -7.38
CA ALA A 90 13.04 9.70 -6.80
C ALA A 90 12.65 10.80 -7.79
N LYS A 91 13.63 11.39 -8.50
CA LYS A 91 13.38 12.43 -9.51
C LYS A 91 12.45 11.93 -10.61
N VAL A 92 12.76 10.76 -11.18
CA VAL A 92 11.92 10.14 -12.19
C VAL A 92 10.50 9.84 -11.67
N LEU A 93 10.36 9.32 -10.44
CA LEU A 93 9.03 9.07 -9.86
C LEU A 93 8.24 10.36 -9.61
N MET A 94 8.92 11.45 -9.24
CA MET A 94 8.29 12.78 -9.13
C MET A 94 7.80 13.27 -10.49
N ASP A 95 8.59 13.09 -11.55
CA ASP A 95 8.20 13.47 -12.91
C ASP A 95 6.95 12.67 -13.36
N ILE A 96 6.89 11.36 -13.10
CA ILE A 96 5.71 10.51 -13.39
C ILE A 96 4.46 11.03 -12.65
N TYR A 97 4.61 11.47 -11.39
CA TYR A 97 3.50 12.04 -10.62
C TYR A 97 3.02 13.36 -11.21
N ILE A 98 3.94 14.28 -11.52
CA ILE A 98 3.64 15.60 -12.09
C ILE A 98 2.96 15.46 -13.46
N LEU A 99 3.39 14.50 -14.28
CA LEU A 99 2.78 14.19 -15.57
C LEU A 99 1.38 13.55 -15.46
N GLY A 100 0.89 13.27 -14.25
CA GLY A 100 -0.44 12.67 -14.03
C GLY A 100 -0.53 11.21 -14.47
N VAL A 101 0.61 10.56 -14.74
CA VAL A 101 0.66 9.16 -15.18
C VAL A 101 0.19 8.24 -14.05
N ALA A 102 0.62 8.51 -12.82
CA ALA A 102 0.31 7.70 -11.63
C ALA A 102 0.17 8.56 -10.36
N SER A 103 -0.73 8.16 -9.47
CA SER A 103 -0.84 8.75 -8.12
C SER A 103 0.28 8.27 -7.19
N ASN A 104 0.54 8.98 -6.09
CA ASN A 104 1.53 8.56 -5.06
C ASN A 104 1.28 7.13 -4.54
N PHE A 105 0.01 6.74 -4.41
CA PHE A 105 -0.36 5.39 -3.97
C PHE A 105 -0.01 4.32 -5.02
N GLU A 106 -0.28 4.60 -6.30
CA GLU A 106 0.07 3.71 -7.40
C GLU A 106 1.59 3.61 -7.55
N LEU A 107 2.30 4.75 -7.54
CA LEU A 107 3.76 4.81 -7.58
C LEU A 107 4.41 4.01 -6.46
N LYS A 108 3.89 4.08 -5.24
CA LYS A 108 4.41 3.28 -4.12
C LYS A 108 4.37 1.78 -4.41
N ARG A 109 3.33 1.31 -5.11
CA ARG A 109 3.17 -0.11 -5.47
C ARG A 109 4.03 -0.54 -6.66
N VAL A 110 4.14 0.32 -7.67
CA VAL A 110 4.85 -0.04 -8.92
C VAL A 110 6.33 0.34 -8.91
N SER A 111 6.74 1.24 -8.00
CA SER A 111 8.14 1.70 -7.91
C SER A 111 9.19 0.60 -7.84
N PRO A 112 8.97 -0.60 -7.26
CA PRO A 112 9.98 -1.66 -7.30
C PRO A 112 10.33 -2.12 -8.72
N PHE A 113 9.35 -2.11 -9.64
CA PHE A 113 9.49 -2.55 -11.02
C PHE A 113 9.98 -1.45 -11.97
N LEU A 114 9.99 -0.19 -11.52
CA LEU A 114 10.47 0.94 -12.32
C LEU A 114 11.95 1.19 -12.02
N LYS A 115 12.82 0.98 -13.00
CA LYS A 115 14.25 1.29 -12.91
C LYS A 115 14.55 2.51 -13.78
N PRO A 116 15.13 3.58 -13.22
CA PRO A 116 15.59 4.70 -14.05
C PRO A 116 16.84 4.29 -14.82
N GLU A 117 16.91 4.64 -16.09
CA GLU A 117 18.11 4.45 -16.91
C GLU A 117 18.31 5.69 -17.80
N ASN A 118 19.31 6.49 -17.43
CA ASN A 118 19.60 7.84 -17.93
C ASN A 118 18.44 8.83 -17.77
N THR A 119 17.48 8.79 -18.69
CA THR A 119 16.31 9.69 -18.77
C THR A 119 15.00 8.97 -19.05
N LYS A 120 15.07 7.68 -19.35
CA LYS A 120 13.91 6.83 -19.62
C LYS A 120 13.75 5.81 -18.49
N ILE A 121 12.60 5.17 -18.48
CA ILE A 121 12.20 4.21 -17.47
C ILE A 121 12.28 2.82 -18.10
N LEU A 122 12.93 1.90 -17.41
CA LEU A 122 12.89 0.49 -17.69
C LEU A 122 11.88 -0.17 -16.74
N VAL A 123 10.88 -0.85 -17.30
CA VAL A 123 9.98 -1.71 -16.52
C VAL A 123 10.59 -3.09 -16.44
N ASP A 124 11.18 -3.44 -15.29
CA ASP A 124 11.82 -4.73 -15.07
C ASP A 124 10.91 -5.64 -14.25
N VAL A 125 10.45 -6.74 -14.86
CA VAL A 125 9.59 -7.73 -14.23
C VAL A 125 10.18 -9.12 -14.39
N ASN A 126 10.62 -9.70 -13.26
CA ASN A 126 11.21 -11.04 -13.28
C ASN A 126 10.15 -12.12 -13.52
N TRP A 127 10.60 -13.29 -13.97
CA TRP A 127 9.73 -14.46 -14.16
C TRP A 127 8.99 -14.87 -12.87
N ILE A 128 9.63 -14.71 -11.70
CA ILE A 128 9.01 -14.96 -10.38
C ILE A 128 7.85 -13.99 -10.15
N ASP A 129 8.03 -12.71 -10.49
CA ASP A 129 6.97 -11.70 -10.33
C ASP A 129 5.77 -12.03 -11.23
N LYS A 130 6.03 -12.48 -12.47
CA LYS A 130 4.98 -12.93 -13.41
C LYS A 130 4.20 -14.12 -12.86
N LEU A 131 4.89 -15.07 -12.22
CA LEU A 131 4.26 -16.20 -11.54
C LEU A 131 3.42 -15.74 -10.34
N LEU A 132 3.94 -14.84 -9.51
CA LEU A 132 3.20 -14.29 -8.36
C LEU A 132 1.94 -13.54 -8.79
N PHE A 133 2.01 -12.73 -9.84
CA PHE A 133 0.84 -12.04 -10.40
C PHE A 133 -0.22 -13.03 -10.88
N THR A 134 0.19 -14.09 -11.57
CA THR A 134 -0.72 -15.12 -12.09
C THR A 134 -1.31 -15.96 -10.95
N TYR A 135 -0.47 -16.38 -10.00
CA TYR A 135 -0.88 -17.14 -8.82
C TYR A 135 -1.89 -16.35 -7.98
N SER A 136 -1.61 -15.08 -7.67
CA SER A 136 -2.51 -14.23 -6.88
C SER A 136 -3.90 -14.08 -7.52
N PHE A 137 -3.96 -14.04 -8.86
CA PHE A 137 -5.21 -14.00 -9.60
C PHE A 137 -6.00 -15.31 -9.48
N ILE A 138 -5.33 -16.45 -9.75
CA ILE A 138 -5.96 -17.78 -9.65
C ILE A 138 -6.40 -18.06 -8.22
N ALA A 139 -5.57 -17.75 -7.23
CA ALA A 139 -5.89 -17.93 -5.81
C ALA A 139 -7.08 -17.05 -5.38
N ALA A 140 -7.16 -15.80 -5.84
CA ALA A 140 -8.30 -14.94 -5.55
C ALA A 140 -9.61 -15.49 -6.15
N ILE A 141 -9.58 -15.96 -7.39
CA ILE A 141 -10.75 -16.61 -8.03
C ILE A 141 -11.14 -17.88 -7.27
N PHE A 142 -10.17 -18.73 -6.95
CA PHE A 142 -10.41 -19.96 -6.20
C PHE A 142 -11.06 -19.68 -4.84
N LEU A 143 -10.56 -18.68 -4.10
CA LEU A 143 -11.15 -18.26 -2.83
C LEU A 143 -12.59 -17.73 -2.99
N MET A 144 -12.85 -16.96 -4.05
CA MET A 144 -14.22 -16.51 -4.33
C MET A 144 -15.16 -17.68 -4.63
N ILE A 145 -14.73 -18.65 -5.45
CA ILE A 145 -15.51 -19.85 -5.76
C ILE A 145 -15.72 -20.70 -4.51
N ALA A 146 -14.67 -20.92 -3.71
CA ALA A 146 -14.77 -21.68 -2.46
C ALA A 146 -15.74 -21.02 -1.47
N GLY A 147 -15.64 -19.69 -1.30
CA GLY A 147 -16.55 -18.93 -0.46
C GLY A 147 -18.00 -19.05 -0.92
N MET A 148 -18.23 -19.04 -2.23
CA MET A 148 -19.56 -19.27 -2.81
C MET A 148 -20.03 -20.70 -2.57
N LEU A 149 -19.23 -21.72 -2.87
CA LEU A 149 -19.60 -23.13 -2.68
C LEU A 149 -19.91 -23.47 -1.21
N ILE A 150 -19.17 -22.88 -0.27
CA ILE A 150 -19.37 -23.12 1.16
C ILE A 150 -20.54 -22.28 1.69
N GLY A 151 -20.59 -20.99 1.40
CA GLY A 151 -21.55 -20.06 2.01
C GLY A 151 -22.93 -20.06 1.34
N PHE A 152 -23.01 -20.33 0.04
CA PHE A 152 -24.27 -20.28 -0.72
C PHE A 152 -25.32 -21.30 -0.24
N PRO A 153 -24.97 -22.58 0.06
CA PRO A 153 -25.94 -23.52 0.61
C PRO A 153 -26.56 -23.07 1.93
N TYR A 154 -25.76 -22.52 2.86
CA TYR A 154 -26.26 -21.97 4.11
C TYR A 154 -27.14 -20.73 3.89
N PHE A 155 -26.85 -19.94 2.85
CA PHE A 155 -27.66 -18.79 2.47
C PHE A 155 -29.06 -19.17 1.96
N VAL A 156 -29.13 -20.15 1.04
CA VAL A 156 -30.36 -20.47 0.30
C VAL A 156 -31.25 -21.48 1.02
N ILE A 157 -30.66 -22.49 1.67
CA ILE A 157 -31.40 -23.61 2.26
C ILE A 157 -31.67 -23.38 3.75
N GLY A 158 -30.82 -22.57 4.40
CA GLY A 158 -30.85 -22.38 5.84
C GLY A 158 -31.98 -21.48 6.35
N GLY A 159 -32.27 -21.60 7.65
CA GLY A 159 -33.13 -20.64 8.36
C GLY A 159 -32.45 -19.28 8.56
N GLY A 160 -33.13 -18.29 9.15
CA GLY A 160 -32.61 -16.91 9.22
C GLY A 160 -31.20 -16.75 9.84
N ALA A 161 -30.89 -17.55 10.87
CA ALA A 161 -29.55 -17.56 11.49
C ALA A 161 -28.48 -18.20 10.58
N GLU A 162 -28.85 -19.25 9.84
CA GLU A 162 -27.96 -19.96 8.91
C GLU A 162 -27.72 -19.12 7.64
N SER A 163 -28.74 -18.42 7.15
CA SER A 163 -28.57 -17.50 6.02
C SER A 163 -27.61 -16.37 6.33
N THR A 164 -27.70 -15.82 7.55
CA THR A 164 -26.77 -14.78 8.03
C THR A 164 -25.33 -15.33 8.11
N THR A 165 -25.17 -16.58 8.57
CA THR A 165 -23.87 -17.26 8.63
C THR A 165 -23.29 -17.49 7.24
N GLY A 166 -24.09 -17.96 6.29
CA GLY A 166 -23.68 -18.14 4.89
C GLY A 166 -23.20 -16.85 4.24
N LEU A 167 -23.91 -15.74 4.47
CA LEU A 167 -23.53 -14.42 3.97
C LEU A 167 -22.20 -13.97 4.59
N PHE A 168 -22.03 -14.14 5.90
CA PHE A 168 -20.80 -13.80 6.60
C PHE A 168 -19.59 -14.58 6.06
N ILE A 169 -19.75 -15.88 5.81
CA ILE A 169 -18.72 -16.72 5.18
C ILE A 169 -18.35 -16.16 3.81
N MET A 170 -19.33 -15.89 2.93
CA MET A 170 -19.06 -15.34 1.60
C MET A 170 -18.31 -14.01 1.67
N VAL A 171 -18.69 -13.11 2.59
CA VAL A 171 -18.03 -11.81 2.77
C VAL A 171 -16.58 -11.97 3.25
N ILE A 172 -16.30 -12.87 4.19
CA ILE A 172 -14.93 -13.16 4.63
C ILE A 172 -14.10 -13.66 3.46
N PHE A 173 -14.59 -14.62 2.67
CA PHE A 173 -13.85 -15.14 1.53
C PHE A 173 -13.58 -14.07 0.47
N VAL A 174 -14.51 -13.16 0.22
CA VAL A 174 -14.29 -12.01 -0.67
C VAL A 174 -13.22 -11.07 -0.11
N MET A 175 -13.22 -10.79 1.19
CA MET A 175 -12.18 -9.97 1.82
C MET A 175 -10.80 -10.61 1.73
N VAL A 176 -10.70 -11.92 2.00
CA VAL A 176 -9.43 -12.66 1.88
C VAL A 176 -8.98 -12.72 0.41
N ALA A 177 -9.89 -12.99 -0.53
CA ALA A 177 -9.60 -12.97 -1.97
C ALA A 177 -9.10 -11.59 -2.43
N ALA A 178 -9.68 -10.51 -1.92
CA ALA A 178 -9.19 -9.17 -2.21
C ALA A 178 -7.76 -8.97 -1.70
N ILE A 179 -7.43 -9.43 -0.48
CA ILE A 179 -6.08 -9.34 0.07
C ILE A 179 -5.09 -10.17 -0.75
N VAL A 180 -5.43 -11.41 -1.07
CA VAL A 180 -4.58 -12.32 -1.85
C VAL A 180 -4.37 -11.81 -3.28
N GLY A 181 -5.41 -11.26 -3.91
CA GLY A 181 -5.34 -10.64 -5.24
C GLY A 181 -4.64 -9.27 -5.27
N ARG A 182 -3.89 -8.89 -4.24
CA ARG A 182 -3.14 -7.63 -4.20
C ARG A 182 -2.08 -7.56 -5.31
N ASP A 183 -1.35 -8.64 -5.56
CA ASP A 183 -0.25 -8.64 -6.54
C ASP A 183 -0.78 -8.52 -7.97
N PHE A 184 -1.90 -9.20 -8.28
CA PHE A 184 -2.58 -9.00 -9.56
C PHE A 184 -3.08 -7.54 -9.76
N ARG A 185 -3.54 -6.88 -8.69
CA ARG A 185 -3.88 -5.45 -8.75
C ARG A 185 -2.65 -4.59 -9.01
N THR A 186 -1.50 -4.92 -8.42
CA THR A 186 -0.22 -4.28 -8.72
C THR A 186 0.14 -4.44 -10.20
N TYR A 187 -0.04 -5.64 -10.77
CA TYR A 187 0.11 -5.86 -12.21
C TYR A 187 -0.78 -4.94 -13.05
N ARG A 188 -2.09 -4.83 -12.75
CA ARG A 188 -3.00 -3.96 -13.53
C ARG A 188 -2.58 -2.49 -13.47
N ILE A 189 -2.09 -2.03 -12.31
CA ILE A 189 -1.57 -0.67 -12.16
C ILE A 189 -0.28 -0.52 -12.97
N LEU A 190 0.65 -1.47 -12.85
CA LEU A 190 1.92 -1.46 -13.59
C LEU A 190 1.70 -1.44 -15.11
N LYS A 191 0.76 -2.24 -15.61
CA LYS A 191 0.38 -2.25 -17.02
C LYS A 191 -0.16 -0.89 -17.47
N ARG A 192 -1.10 -0.30 -16.73
CA ARG A 192 -1.65 1.03 -17.05
C ARG A 192 -0.57 2.11 -17.03
N VAL A 193 0.30 2.09 -16.04
CA VAL A 193 1.43 3.03 -15.92
C VAL A 193 2.37 2.85 -17.10
N SER A 194 2.69 1.61 -17.46
CA SER A 194 3.53 1.31 -18.63
C SER A 194 2.91 1.83 -19.92
N GLU A 195 1.63 1.54 -20.19
CA GLU A 195 0.92 2.02 -21.38
C GLU A 195 0.99 3.56 -21.51
N ARG A 196 0.74 4.29 -20.42
CA ARG A 196 0.85 5.75 -20.38
C ARG A 196 2.28 6.26 -20.57
N LEU A 197 3.28 5.56 -20.03
CA LEU A 197 4.68 5.92 -20.24
C LEU A 197 5.13 5.64 -21.69
N THR A 198 4.54 4.65 -22.36
CA THR A 198 4.79 4.36 -23.78
C THR A 198 4.22 5.47 -24.64
N GLU A 199 3.01 5.94 -24.33
CA GLU A 199 2.38 7.09 -25.01
C GLU A 199 3.22 8.37 -24.91
N LEU A 200 4.01 8.52 -23.85
CA LEU A 200 4.90 9.66 -23.61
C LEU A 200 6.35 9.46 -24.10
N ASP A 201 6.65 8.36 -24.79
CA ASP A 201 8.02 7.95 -25.19
C ASP A 201 9.05 7.91 -24.04
N MET A 202 8.57 7.66 -22.81
CA MET A 202 9.41 7.61 -21.60
C MET A 202 9.90 6.20 -21.26
N LEU A 203 9.47 5.18 -22.01
CA LEU A 203 9.86 3.78 -21.80
C LEU A 203 11.02 3.37 -22.70
N ILE A 204 11.95 2.59 -22.14
CA ILE A 204 13.05 1.97 -22.89
C ILE A 204 12.58 0.68 -23.57
N ASN A 205 11.70 -0.06 -22.91
CA ASN A 205 11.24 -1.40 -23.28
C ASN A 205 9.72 -1.44 -23.49
N PRO A 206 9.18 -0.73 -24.49
CA PRO A 206 7.74 -0.65 -24.72
C PRO A 206 7.09 -2.02 -25.04
N ASP A 207 7.88 -2.96 -25.59
CA ASP A 207 7.42 -4.30 -25.98
C ASP A 207 7.59 -5.35 -24.87
N GLU A 208 8.10 -4.98 -23.69
CA GLU A 208 8.29 -5.96 -22.63
C GLU A 208 6.94 -6.47 -22.09
N LYS A 209 6.73 -7.78 -22.21
CA LYS A 209 5.53 -8.45 -21.70
C LYS A 209 5.57 -8.53 -20.18
N ILE A 210 4.83 -7.62 -19.54
CA ILE A 210 4.67 -7.50 -18.06
C ILE A 210 4.02 -8.76 -17.46
N LEU A 211 3.13 -9.43 -18.20
CA LEU A 211 2.56 -10.73 -17.85
C LEU A 211 2.71 -11.66 -19.05
N TRP A 212 2.37 -12.93 -18.88
CA TRP A 212 2.16 -13.88 -19.98
C TRP A 212 0.96 -13.44 -20.84
N SER A 213 1.08 -12.36 -21.61
CA SER A 213 0.06 -11.96 -22.56
C SER A 213 0.25 -12.71 -23.87
N PHE A 214 -0.77 -13.48 -24.23
CA PHE A 214 -1.17 -13.64 -25.62
C PHE A 214 -1.41 -12.24 -26.20
N ASP A 215 -0.78 -11.93 -27.33
CA ASP A 215 -1.03 -10.70 -28.06
C ASP A 215 -2.48 -10.69 -28.56
N TYR A 216 -3.32 -9.86 -27.94
CA TYR A 216 -4.65 -9.54 -28.47
C TYR A 216 -4.68 -8.11 -29.01
N ARG A 217 -3.64 -7.77 -29.78
CA ARG A 217 -3.67 -6.71 -30.77
C ARG A 217 -3.25 -7.33 -32.11
N SER A 218 -4.14 -8.13 -32.69
CA SER A 218 -4.18 -8.23 -34.15
C SER A 218 -4.59 -6.87 -34.67
N ASN A 219 -3.65 -6.22 -35.34
CA ASN A 219 -3.83 -5.02 -36.15
C ASN A 219 -5.16 -5.10 -36.91
N PRO A 220 -6.11 -4.14 -36.78
CA PRO A 220 -7.10 -3.95 -37.81
C PRO A 220 -6.40 -3.25 -38.97
N SER A 221 -5.87 -4.04 -39.89
CA SER A 221 -5.60 -3.60 -41.26
C SER A 221 -6.91 -3.40 -42.01
#